data_AF-A0A6G2DF67-F1
#
_entry.id   AF-A0A6G2DF67-F1
#
_cell.length_a   1.000
_cell.length_b   1.000
_cell.length_c   1.000
_cell.angle_alpha   90.00
_cell.angle_beta   90.00
_cell.angle_gamma   90.00
#
_symmetry.space_group_name_H-M   'P 1'
#
loop_
_entity.id
_entity.type
_entity.pdbx_description
1 polymer ?
#
loop_
_entity_poly.entity_id
_entity_poly.type
_entity_poly.pdbx_seq_one_letter_code
_entity_poly.pdbx_strand_id
1 'polypeptide(L)'
;MIVLQYFKILARFVFMFLISAVLLPFKIKPNKIVFINFNGKGYGDTPKSICEYLRTTYPDLDLVWLARDNEGFPDGVRVVKYGTFQAFYEQASSKVWVYNV
;
A
#
# COMPACT_ATOMS: atom_id res chain seq x y z
N MET A 1 28.29 10.73 -10.46
CA MET A 1 28.06 12.02 -11.14
C MET A 1 26.76 12.63 -10.65
N ILE A 2 26.84 13.83 -10.07
CA ILE A 2 25.70 14.59 -9.51
C ILE A 2 24.54 14.75 -10.52
N VAL A 3 24.85 14.92 -11.80
CA VAL A 3 23.85 15.04 -12.89
C VAL A 3 22.91 13.82 -12.97
N LEU A 4 23.44 12.60 -12.85
CA LEU A 4 22.64 11.37 -12.90
C LEU A 4 21.69 11.28 -11.69
N GLN A 5 22.10 11.80 -10.54
CA GLN A 5 21.26 11.85 -9.34
C GLN A 5 20.07 12.79 -9.54
N TYR A 6 20.29 14.00 -10.06
CA TYR A 6 19.20 14.93 -10.36
C TYR A 6 18.23 14.39 -11.41
N PHE A 7 18.75 13.71 -12.44
CA PHE A 7 17.90 13.05 -13.44
C PHE A 7 16.99 11.98 -12.80
N LYS A 8 17.53 11.13 -11.91
CA LYS A 8 16.73 10.12 -11.18
C LYS A 8 15.65 10.75 -10.31
N ILE A 9 15.97 11.86 -9.63
CA ILE A 9 15.01 12.60 -8.80
C ILE A 9 13.89 13.15 -9.68
N LEU A 10 14.23 13.81 -10.80
CA LEU A 10 13.26 14.33 -11.75
C LEU A 10 12.38 13.22 -12.33
N ALA A 11 12.98 12.12 -12.76
CA ALA A 11 12.24 10.97 -13.29
C ALA A 11 11.25 10.42 -12.25
N ARG A 12 11.63 10.36 -10.96
CA ARG A 12 10.74 9.95 -9.88
C ARG A 12 9.57 10.93 -9.71
N PHE A 13 9.80 12.24 -9.78
CA PHE A 13 8.73 13.23 -9.72
C PHE A 13 7.78 13.13 -10.91
N VAL A 14 8.30 13.01 -12.13
CA VAL A 14 7.48 12.83 -13.34
C VAL A 14 6.66 11.55 -13.25
N PHE A 15 7.27 10.43 -12.84
CA PHE A 15 6.55 9.18 -12.62
C PHE A 15 5.43 9.32 -11.58
N MET A 16 5.72 9.94 -10.43
CA MET A 16 4.73 10.18 -9.37
C MET A 16 3.59 11.10 -9.82
N PHE A 17 3.89 12.09 -10.65
CA PHE A 17 2.87 12.97 -11.23
C PHE A 17 1.95 12.20 -12.19
N LEU A 18 2.53 11.44 -13.12
CA LEU A 18 1.77 10.65 -14.09
C LEU A 18 0.87 9.60 -13.40
N ILE A 19 1.42 8.85 -12.44
CA ILE A 19 0.63 7.85 -11.73
C ILE A 19 -0.49 8.49 -10.90
N SER A 20 -0.24 9.65 -10.28
CA SER A 20 -1.27 10.38 -9.54
C SER A 20 -2.37 10.88 -10.46
N ALA A 21 -2.03 11.43 -11.64
CA ALA A 21 -3.01 11.87 -12.62
C ALA A 21 -3.91 10.73 -13.12
N VAL A 22 -3.34 9.54 -13.32
CA VAL A 22 -4.10 8.34 -13.69
C VAL A 22 -4.99 7.85 -12.55
N LEU A 23 -4.53 7.95 -11.30
CA LEU A 23 -5.24 7.41 -10.13
C LEU A 23 -6.27 8.37 -9.51
N LEU A 24 -6.14 9.68 -9.72
CA LEU A 24 -7.03 10.72 -9.21
C LEU A 24 -8.53 10.51 -9.51
N PRO A 25 -8.97 10.08 -10.72
CA PRO A 25 -10.39 9.90 -11.01
C PRO A 25 -11.02 8.68 -10.33
N PHE A 26 -10.23 7.78 -9.73
CA PHE A 26 -10.77 6.59 -9.08
C PHE A 26 -11.43 6.94 -7.75
N LYS A 27 -12.61 6.37 -7.52
CA LYS A 27 -13.37 6.57 -6.27
C LYS A 27 -12.67 5.90 -5.08
N ILE A 28 -12.65 6.61 -3.95
CA ILE A 28 -12.25 6.06 -2.65
C ILE A 28 -13.28 4.99 -2.23
N LYS A 29 -12.81 3.80 -1.87
CA LYS A 29 -13.64 2.71 -1.34
C LYS A 29 -13.72 2.85 0.18
N PRO A 30 -14.92 3.09 0.75
CA PRO A 30 -15.07 3.49 2.15
C PRO A 30 -14.69 2.40 3.15
N ASN A 31 -14.78 1.12 2.78
CA ASN A 31 -14.46 -0.03 3.63
C ASN A 31 -13.04 -0.59 3.40
N LYS A 32 -12.21 0.05 2.58
CA LYS A 32 -10.86 -0.43 2.27
C LYS A 32 -9.80 0.22 3.15
N ILE A 33 -8.95 -0.61 3.73
CA ILE A 33 -7.80 -0.21 4.53
C ILE A 33 -6.53 -0.85 3.96
N VAL A 34 -5.53 -0.02 3.67
CA VAL A 34 -4.21 -0.47 3.22
C VAL A 34 -3.26 -0.55 4.40
N PHE A 35 -2.45 -1.60 4.45
CA PHE A 35 -1.42 -1.82 5.45
C PHE A 35 -0.05 -1.93 4.78
N ILE A 36 0.96 -1.32 5.39
CA ILE A 36 2.36 -1.43 4.94
C ILE A 36 3.26 -1.55 6.16
N ASN A 37 4.17 -2.54 6.14
CA ASN A 37 5.17 -2.69 7.18
C ASN A 37 6.58 -2.58 6.60
N PHE A 38 7.39 -1.64 7.10
CA PHE A 38 8.79 -1.40 6.69
C PHE A 38 9.00 -1.46 5.17
N ASN A 39 8.30 -0.61 4.40
CA ASN A 39 8.36 -0.60 2.94
C ASN A 39 8.15 -2.00 2.29
N GLY A 40 7.24 -2.79 2.87
CA GLY A 40 6.80 -4.09 2.37
C GLY A 40 7.57 -5.31 2.91
N LYS A 41 8.23 -5.22 4.07
CA LYS A 41 9.03 -6.30 4.69
C LYS A 41 8.18 -7.43 5.33
N GLY A 42 6.99 -7.72 4.78
CA GLY A 42 6.11 -8.78 5.27
C GLY A 42 5.16 -8.36 6.39
N TYR A 43 4.59 -9.34 7.09
CA TYR A 43 3.51 -9.15 8.07
C TYR A 43 4.04 -8.96 9.50
N GLY A 44 4.03 -7.73 10.02
CA GLY A 44 4.62 -7.46 11.34
C GLY A 44 4.33 -6.09 11.94
N ASP A 45 4.93 -5.88 13.11
CA ASP A 45 4.91 -4.64 13.90
C ASP A 45 3.48 -4.15 14.24
N THR A 46 3.34 -2.84 14.46
CA THR A 46 2.10 -2.16 14.82
C THR A 46 1.00 -2.36 13.77
N PRO A 47 1.27 -2.28 12.45
CA PRO A 47 0.24 -2.54 11.43
C PRO A 47 -0.38 -3.94 11.55
N LYS A 48 0.42 -4.96 11.94
CA LYS A 48 -0.08 -6.34 12.10
C LYS A 48 -1.09 -6.43 13.22
N SER A 49 -0.77 -5.87 14.39
CA SER A 49 -1.67 -5.91 15.55
C SER A 49 -3.01 -5.24 15.25
N ILE A 50 -3.00 -4.12 14.54
CA ILE A 50 -4.22 -3.43 14.09
C ILE A 50 -5.00 -4.29 13.09
N CYS A 51 -4.30 -4.87 12.11
CA CYS A 51 -4.91 -5.72 11.09
C CYS A 51 -5.60 -6.94 11.71
N GLU A 52 -4.97 -7.65 12.65
CA GLU A 52 -5.59 -8.82 13.31
C GLU A 52 -6.88 -8.46 14.06
N TYR A 53 -6.87 -7.36 14.80
CA TYR A 53 -8.07 -6.90 15.49
C TYR A 53 -9.19 -6.55 14.52
N LEU A 54 -8.88 -5.81 13.45
CA LEU A 54 -9.87 -5.41 12.46
C LEU A 54 -10.44 -6.60 11.69
N ARG A 55 -9.58 -7.54 11.30
CA ARG A 55 -9.96 -8.74 10.56
C ARG A 55 -10.91 -9.64 11.33
N THR A 56 -10.73 -9.73 12.65
CA THR A 56 -11.56 -10.56 13.53
C THR A 56 -12.84 -9.86 13.97
N THR A 57 -12.81 -8.53 14.14
CA THR A 57 -13.94 -7.75 14.67
C THR A 57 -14.85 -7.22 13.56
N TYR A 58 -14.30 -6.91 12.39
CA TYR A 58 -15.00 -6.26 11.27
C TYR A 58 -14.72 -7.00 9.94
N PRO A 59 -15.31 -8.20 9.76
CA PRO A 59 -15.01 -9.06 8.61
C PRO A 59 -15.43 -8.48 7.25
N ASP A 60 -16.29 -7.46 7.21
CA ASP A 60 -16.73 -6.79 5.98
C ASP A 60 -15.73 -5.75 5.43
N LEU A 61 -14.61 -5.51 6.14
CA LEU A 61 -13.55 -4.62 5.68
C LEU A 61 -12.70 -5.28 4.59
N ASP A 62 -12.34 -4.51 3.56
CA ASP A 62 -11.33 -4.91 2.57
C ASP A 62 -9.95 -4.54 3.12
N LEU A 63 -9.32 -5.51 3.79
CA LEU A 63 -7.99 -5.38 4.37
C LEU A 63 -6.94 -5.77 3.32
N VAL A 64 -6.13 -4.80 2.92
CA VAL A 64 -5.14 -4.97 1.86
C VAL A 64 -3.74 -4.75 2.41
N TRP A 65 -2.86 -5.75 2.31
CA TRP A 65 -1.48 -5.62 2.77
C TRP A 65 -0.51 -5.48 1.60
N LEU A 66 0.33 -4.44 1.62
CA LEU A 66 1.36 -4.25 0.62
C LEU A 66 2.69 -4.83 1.09
N ALA A 67 3.14 -5.92 0.45
CA ALA A 67 4.38 -6.61 0.82
C ALA A 67 5.18 -7.04 -0.41
N ARG A 68 6.49 -7.24 -0.24
CA ARG A 68 7.38 -7.71 -1.32
C ARG A 68 7.22 -9.21 -1.57
N ASP A 69 6.85 -9.93 -0.52
CA ASP A 69 6.56 -11.36 -0.47
C ASP A 69 5.11 -11.55 -0.02
N ASN A 70 4.48 -12.67 -0.40
CA ASN A 70 3.10 -13.03 -0.08
C ASN A 70 2.98 -14.21 0.90
N GLU A 71 4.08 -14.67 1.49
CA GLU A 71 4.05 -15.70 2.52
C GLU A 71 3.72 -15.17 3.94
N GLY A 72 3.05 -15.99 4.75
CA GLY A 72 2.85 -15.72 6.19
C GLY A 72 1.72 -14.72 6.53
N PHE A 73 0.77 -14.51 5.61
CA PHE A 73 -0.41 -13.67 5.82
C PHE A 73 -1.63 -14.50 6.21
N PRO A 74 -2.52 -13.99 7.10
CA PRO A 74 -3.72 -14.71 7.52
C PRO A 74 -4.84 -14.63 6.47
N ASP A 75 -5.75 -15.60 6.50
CA ASP A 75 -6.98 -15.57 5.71
C ASP A 75 -7.81 -14.32 6.00
N GLY A 76 -8.41 -13.75 4.95
CA GLY A 76 -9.16 -12.50 5.03
C GLY A 76 -8.30 -11.23 4.87
N VAL A 77 -6.99 -11.38 4.61
CA VAL A 77 -6.11 -10.27 4.22
C VAL A 77 -5.63 -10.46 2.79
N ARG A 78 -5.91 -9.49 1.93
CA ARG A 78 -5.50 -9.54 0.52
C ARG A 78 -4.11 -8.96 0.37
N VAL A 79 -3.17 -9.77 -0.12
CA VAL A 79 -1.77 -9.33 -0.29
C VAL A 79 -1.54 -8.80 -1.71
N VAL A 80 -0.96 -7.61 -1.82
CA VAL A 80 -0.59 -6.99 -3.10
C VAL A 80 0.90 -6.65 -3.09
N LYS A 81 1.58 -6.91 -4.21
CA LYS A 81 3.02 -6.71 -4.30
C LYS A 81 3.39 -5.22 -4.18
N TYR A 82 4.21 -4.89 -3.17
CA TYR A 82 4.68 -3.54 -2.89
C TYR A 82 5.42 -2.92 -4.09
N GLY A 83 5.19 -1.62 -4.33
CA GLY A 83 5.84 -0.85 -5.39
C GLY A 83 5.32 -1.12 -6.82
N THR A 84 4.28 -1.95 -6.98
CA THR A 84 3.62 -2.16 -8.28
C THR A 84 2.54 -1.11 -8.55
N PHE A 85 2.11 -0.98 -9.82
CA PHE A 85 0.98 -0.12 -10.17
C PHE A 85 -0.29 -0.49 -9.41
N GLN A 86 -0.53 -1.78 -9.18
CA GLN A 86 -1.65 -2.25 -8.35
C GLN A 86 -1.52 -1.75 -6.91
N ALA A 87 -0.34 -1.78 -6.30
CA ALA A 87 -0.13 -1.22 -4.95
C ALA A 87 -0.42 0.28 -4.88
N PHE A 88 -0.11 1.06 -5.93
CA PHE A 88 -0.49 2.47 -6.00
C PHE A 88 -2.02 2.64 -6.14
N TYR A 89 -2.69 1.79 -6.91
CA TYR A 89 -4.16 1.79 -7.00
C TYR A 89 -4.82 1.44 -5.66
N GLU A 90 -4.33 0.43 -4.94
CA GLU A 90 -4.86 0.06 -3.62
C GLU A 90 -4.70 1.22 -2.64
N GLN A 91 -3.53 1.86 -2.61
CA GLN A 91 -3.28 3.08 -1.86
C GLN A 91 -4.27 4.20 -2.24
N ALA A 92 -4.31 4.61 -3.51
CA ALA A 92 -5.15 5.73 -3.96
C ALA A 92 -6.66 5.52 -3.73
N SER A 93 -7.13 4.28 -3.80
CA SER A 93 -8.54 3.92 -3.60
C SER A 93 -8.90 3.53 -2.16
N SER A 94 -7.96 3.49 -1.22
CA SER A 94 -8.24 3.17 0.19
C SER A 94 -8.75 4.36 0.96
N LYS A 95 -9.63 4.12 1.94
CA LYS A 95 -10.10 5.17 2.86
C LYS A 95 -9.06 5.49 3.94
N VAL A 96 -8.32 4.48 4.39
CA VAL A 96 -7.33 4.58 5.48
C VAL A 96 -6.04 3.87 5.07
N TRP A 97 -4.90 4.47 5.38
CA TRP A 97 -3.59 3.82 5.31
C TRP A 97 -3.04 3.64 6.72
N VAL A 98 -2.61 2.42 7.02
CA VAL A 98 -1.92 2.07 8.27
C VAL A 98 -0.53 1.62 7.90
N TYR A 99 0.48 2.44 8.19
CA TYR A 99 1.84 2.09 7.86
C TYR A 99 2.81 2.44 8.98
N ASN A 100 3.91 1.71 9.03
CA ASN A 100 5.12 2.14 9.71
C ASN A 100 6.26 2.23 8.68
N VAL A 101 7.19 3.14 8.94
CA VAL A 101 8.52 3.33 8.31
C VAL A 101 8.65 2.98 6.82
#